data_AF-A0A9Q0YAL0-F1
#
_entry.id   AF-A0A9Q0YAL0-F1
#
_cell.length_a   1.000
_cell.length_b   1.000
_cell.length_c   1.000
_cell.angle_alpha   90.00
_cell.angle_beta   90.00
_cell.angle_gamma   90.00
#
_symmetry.space_group_name_H-M   'P 1'
#
loop_
_entity.id
_entity.type
_entity.pdbx_description
1 polymer ?
#
loop_
_entity_poly.entity_id
_entity_poly.type
_entity_poly.pdbx_seq_one_letter_code
_entity_poly.pdbx_strand_id
1 'polypeptide(L)'
;MFRCFTGCDQTSFFLNRGKYCAWDTNMAFKEVEESFAVLKRTPPSVEEMHQHMPTIERFGVIMYDKTSSCDRVDDARQKLFTHKGRAIELIPPTSAALFQHAKELYIGPHIYGAKSFYGTQSCQTHQTGDGQNELQAYGNLSGQLYLRLVNFARK
;
A
#
# COMPACT_ATOMS: atom_id res chain seq x y z
N MET A 1 -7.27 10.53 3.25
CA MET A 1 -5.95 10.34 2.63
C MET A 1 -5.16 9.25 3.30
N PHE A 2 -4.71 9.42 4.55
CA PHE A 2 -3.94 8.40 5.28
C PHE A 2 -4.59 7.00 5.26
N ARG A 3 -5.91 6.92 5.51
CA ARG A 3 -6.70 5.67 5.40
C ARG A 3 -6.80 5.12 3.97
N CYS A 4 -6.83 5.98 2.96
CA CYS A 4 -6.85 5.54 1.56
C CYS A 4 -5.49 4.98 1.13
N PHE A 5 -4.40 5.54 1.65
CA PHE A 5 -3.06 5.09 1.34
C PHE A 5 -2.68 3.79 2.06
N THR A 6 -3.04 3.67 3.33
CA THR A 6 -2.59 2.54 4.19
C THR A 6 -3.61 1.41 4.26
N GLY A 7 -4.88 1.67 3.97
CA GLY A 7 -5.98 0.71 4.06
C GLY A 7 -6.98 1.04 5.16
N CYS A 8 -8.00 0.20 5.30
CA CYS A 8 -9.05 0.34 6.30
C CYS A 8 -8.77 -0.53 7.55
N ASP A 9 -9.71 -0.60 8.48
CA ASP A 9 -9.53 -1.36 9.73
C ASP A 9 -9.44 -2.88 9.51
N GLN A 10 -10.00 -3.39 8.40
CA GLN A 10 -10.03 -4.81 8.06
C GLN A 10 -9.00 -5.21 7.00
N THR A 11 -8.55 -4.26 6.18
CA THR A 11 -7.62 -4.52 5.07
C THR A 11 -6.48 -3.52 5.07
N SER A 12 -5.26 -4.02 4.87
CA SER A 12 -4.09 -3.18 4.61
C SER A 12 -3.63 -3.37 3.18
N PHE A 13 -3.22 -2.27 2.53
CA PHE A 13 -2.54 -2.32 1.24
C PHE A 13 -1.06 -2.74 1.39
N PHE A 14 -0.53 -2.67 2.60
CA PHE A 14 0.83 -3.09 2.95
C PHE A 14 0.79 -4.42 3.68
N LEU A 15 1.35 -5.46 3.06
CA LEU A 15 1.33 -6.81 3.62
C LEU A 15 1.97 -6.83 5.02
N ASN A 16 1.27 -7.44 5.99
CA ASN A 16 1.63 -7.51 7.41
C ASN A 16 1.88 -6.16 8.12
N ARG A 17 1.45 -5.04 7.54
CA ARG A 17 1.51 -3.72 8.17
C ARG A 17 0.11 -3.18 8.37
N GLY A 18 -0.42 -3.36 9.58
CA GLY A 18 -1.75 -2.86 9.94
C GLY A 18 -1.78 -1.35 10.17
N LYS A 19 -2.99 -0.83 10.35
CA LYS A 19 -3.25 0.59 10.61
C LYS A 19 -2.48 1.16 11.81
N TYR A 20 -2.32 0.38 12.89
CA TYR A 20 -1.53 0.79 14.05
C TYR A 20 -0.06 1.04 13.66
N CYS A 21 0.54 0.13 12.88
CA CYS A 21 1.92 0.29 12.40
C CYS A 21 2.06 1.55 11.56
N ALA A 22 1.15 1.77 10.60
CA ALA A 22 1.20 2.95 9.77
C ALA A 22 0.98 4.24 10.56
N TRP A 23 0.08 4.21 11.56
CA TRP A 23 -0.21 5.37 12.41
C TRP A 23 0.99 5.74 13.26
N ASP A 24 1.60 4.73 13.89
CA ASP A 24 2.81 4.89 14.67
C ASP A 24 3.99 5.42 13.82
N THR A 25 4.16 4.90 12.60
CA THR A 25 5.10 5.46 11.62
C THR A 25 4.80 6.92 11.30
N ASN A 26 3.54 7.30 11.12
CA ASN A 26 3.14 8.69 10.87
C ASN A 26 3.39 9.61 12.09
N MET A 27 3.36 9.06 13.31
CA MET A 27 3.76 9.81 14.51
C MET A 27 5.28 10.02 14.57
N ALA A 28 6.06 9.04 14.11
CA ALA A 28 7.52 9.11 14.08
C ALA A 28 8.09 9.91 12.90
N PHE A 29 7.38 9.98 11.78
CA PHE A 29 7.82 10.64 10.54
C PHE A 29 6.70 11.54 10.01
N LYS A 30 6.65 12.76 10.53
CA LYS A 30 5.57 13.72 10.29
C LYS A 30 5.71 14.45 8.96
N GLU A 31 6.90 14.48 8.36
CA GLU A 31 7.14 15.13 7.06
C GLU A 31 6.27 14.55 5.94
N VAL A 32 5.80 13.30 6.07
CA VAL A 32 4.90 12.68 5.10
C VAL A 32 3.52 13.36 5.03
N GLU A 33 3.05 14.01 6.09
CA GLU A 33 1.72 14.62 6.14
C GLU A 33 1.58 15.75 5.11
N GLU A 34 2.63 16.55 4.93
CA GLU A 34 2.67 17.62 3.93
C GLU A 34 2.60 17.05 2.51
N SER A 35 3.35 15.99 2.23
CA SER A 35 3.32 15.31 0.93
C SER A 35 1.93 14.75 0.64
N PHE A 36 1.29 14.11 1.62
CA PHE A 36 -0.09 13.64 1.47
C PHE A 36 -1.11 14.76 1.31
N ALA A 37 -0.87 15.92 1.93
CA ALA A 37 -1.76 17.08 1.83
C ALA A 37 -1.67 17.74 0.45
N VAL A 38 -0.47 17.88 -0.12
CA VAL A 38 -0.25 18.45 -1.45
C VAL A 38 -0.94 17.58 -2.50
N LEU A 39 -0.62 16.28 -2.54
CA LEU A 39 -1.18 15.34 -3.52
C LEU A 39 -2.71 15.17 -3.45
N LYS A 40 -3.34 15.62 -2.36
CA LYS A 40 -4.81 15.58 -2.19
C LYS A 40 -5.55 16.75 -2.84
N ARG A 41 -4.95 17.94 -2.87
CA ARG A 41 -5.70 19.21 -3.07
C ARG A 41 -6.21 19.38 -4.50
N THR A 42 -5.44 18.89 -5.46
CA THR A 42 -5.72 18.93 -6.89
C THR A 42 -5.26 17.60 -7.47
N PRO A 43 -5.82 17.13 -8.60
CA PRO A 43 -5.24 15.98 -9.28
C PRO A 43 -3.76 16.30 -9.54
N PRO A 44 -2.82 15.61 -8.86
CA PRO A 44 -1.42 15.95 -9.01
C PRO A 44 -0.97 15.54 -10.41
N SER A 45 -0.07 16.33 -11.00
CA SER A 45 0.60 15.87 -12.21
C SER A 45 1.51 14.68 -11.89
N VAL A 46 1.93 13.93 -12.91
CA VAL A 46 2.88 12.82 -12.72
C VAL A 46 4.21 13.35 -12.18
N GLU A 47 4.61 14.55 -12.57
CA GLU A 47 5.81 15.24 -12.10
C GLU A 47 5.69 15.63 -10.62
N GLU A 48 4.54 16.16 -10.20
CA GLU A 48 4.26 16.49 -8.80
C GLU A 48 4.26 15.22 -7.92
N MET A 49 3.72 14.11 -8.42
CA MET A 49 3.85 12.80 -7.77
C MET A 49 5.32 12.44 -7.57
N HIS A 50 6.16 12.54 -8.62
CA HIS A 50 7.59 12.23 -8.51
C HIS A 50 8.33 13.11 -7.49
N GLN A 51 7.93 14.37 -7.31
CA GLN A 51 8.52 15.26 -6.30
C GLN A 51 8.24 14.78 -4.86
N HIS A 52 7.06 14.21 -4.61
CA HIS A 52 6.64 13.74 -3.29
C HIS A 52 6.95 12.27 -3.00
N MET A 53 7.25 11.47 -4.02
CA MET A 53 7.56 10.06 -3.86
C MET A 53 8.73 9.75 -2.92
N PRO A 54 9.85 10.50 -2.87
CA PRO A 54 10.92 10.24 -1.92
C PRO A 54 10.44 10.24 -0.45
N THR A 55 9.58 11.19 -0.08
CA THR A 55 9.00 11.25 1.27
C THR A 55 8.07 10.07 1.53
N ILE A 56 7.26 9.68 0.53
CA ILE A 56 6.34 8.53 0.64
C ILE A 56 7.12 7.21 0.72
N GLU A 57 8.22 7.09 -0.02
CA GLU A 57 9.13 5.94 0.05
C GLU A 57 9.77 5.84 1.43
N ARG A 58 10.26 6.95 1.98
CA ARG A 58 10.82 6.97 3.34
C ARG A 58 9.81 6.52 4.38
N PHE A 59 8.56 6.97 4.27
CA PHE A 59 7.47 6.49 5.11
C PHE A 59 7.28 4.97 5.00
N GLY A 60 7.32 4.43 3.77
CA GLY A 60 7.29 2.99 3.52
C GLY A 60 8.47 2.25 4.16
N VAL A 61 9.69 2.79 4.08
CA VAL A 61 10.87 2.21 4.74
C VAL A 61 10.66 2.11 6.24
N ILE A 62 10.31 3.22 6.91
CA ILE A 62 10.14 3.27 8.38
C ILE A 62 9.02 2.32 8.83
N MET A 63 7.98 2.14 8.01
CA MET A 63 6.91 1.19 8.28
C MET A 63 7.42 -0.26 8.35
N TYR A 64 8.41 -0.63 7.54
CA TYR A 64 8.97 -1.98 7.50
C TYR A 64 10.18 -2.19 8.43
N ASP A 65 10.99 -1.16 8.60
CA ASP A 65 12.17 -1.12 9.44
C ASP A 65 12.36 0.30 10.03
N LYS A 66 11.88 0.49 11.25
CA LYS A 66 11.95 1.77 11.97
C LYS A 66 13.38 2.24 12.24
N THR A 67 14.35 1.33 12.24
CA THR A 67 15.76 1.63 12.50
C THR A 67 16.55 1.86 11.22
N SER A 68 15.91 1.73 10.06
CA SER A 68 16.58 1.89 8.78
C SER A 68 16.98 3.34 8.52
N SER A 69 18.22 3.52 8.09
CA SER A 69 18.71 4.79 7.55
C SER A 69 18.45 4.95 6.05
N CYS A 70 17.77 4.00 5.40
CA CYS A 70 17.52 4.06 3.96
C CYS A 70 16.42 5.07 3.63
N ASP A 71 16.63 5.90 2.62
CA ASP A 71 15.60 6.84 2.15
C ASP A 71 14.67 6.22 1.10
N ARG A 72 15.16 5.24 0.35
CA ARG A 72 14.46 4.61 -0.77
C ARG A 72 14.00 3.21 -0.39
N VAL A 73 12.80 2.83 -0.86
CA VAL A 73 12.25 1.50 -0.57
C VAL A 73 13.04 0.37 -1.19
N ASP A 74 13.65 0.58 -2.36
CA ASP A 74 14.44 -0.45 -3.03
C ASP A 74 15.75 -0.75 -2.27
N ASP A 75 16.41 0.27 -1.72
CA ASP A 75 17.60 0.11 -0.88
C ASP A 75 17.27 -0.65 0.41
N ALA A 76 16.18 -0.25 1.08
CA ALA A 76 15.69 -0.94 2.26
C ALA A 76 15.31 -2.39 1.94
N ARG A 77 14.63 -2.61 0.79
CA ARG A 77 14.25 -3.93 0.32
C ARG A 77 15.48 -4.80 0.08
N GLN A 78 16.52 -4.29 -0.57
CA GLN A 78 17.77 -5.02 -0.80
C GLN A 78 18.42 -5.42 0.53
N LYS A 79 18.59 -4.48 1.47
CA LYS A 79 19.17 -4.77 2.79
C LYS A 79 18.36 -5.84 3.54
N LEU A 80 17.05 -5.65 3.64
CA LEU A 80 16.17 -6.57 4.35
C LEU A 80 16.09 -7.95 3.69
N PHE A 81 16.24 -8.04 2.36
CA PHE A 81 16.29 -9.32 1.65
C PHE A 81 17.53 -10.13 1.98
N THR A 82 18.67 -9.47 2.24
CA THR A 82 19.93 -10.16 2.61
C THR A 82 19.98 -10.65 4.06
N HIS A 83 19.05 -10.21 4.92
CA HIS A 83 19.00 -10.63 6.31
C HIS A 83 18.44 -12.07 6.43
N LYS A 84 19.28 -13.00 6.89
CA LYS A 84 18.92 -14.41 7.06
C LYS A 84 17.68 -14.57 7.95
N GLY A 85 16.72 -15.39 7.52
CA GLY A 85 15.54 -15.75 8.30
C GLY A 85 14.39 -14.74 8.26
N ARG A 86 14.47 -13.68 7.46
CA ARG A 86 13.36 -12.74 7.26
C ARG A 86 12.37 -13.28 6.22
N ALA A 87 11.09 -13.31 6.57
CA ALA A 87 10.03 -13.67 5.63
C ALA A 87 9.87 -12.62 4.53
N ILE A 88 9.55 -13.05 3.30
CA ILE A 88 9.30 -12.17 2.15
C ILE A 88 8.11 -11.21 2.36
N GLU A 89 7.28 -11.48 3.35
CA GLU A 89 6.16 -10.61 3.72
C GLU A 89 6.60 -9.43 4.60
N LEU A 90 7.85 -9.46 5.10
CA LEU A 90 8.43 -8.43 5.98
C LEU A 90 9.44 -7.53 5.26
N ILE A 91 9.35 -7.46 3.93
CA ILE A 91 10.11 -6.53 3.08
C ILE A 91 9.15 -5.51 2.45
N PRO A 92 9.56 -4.24 2.29
CA PRO A 92 8.72 -3.20 1.71
C PRO A 92 8.39 -3.48 0.23
N PRO A 93 7.31 -2.90 -0.32
CA PRO A 93 7.03 -2.97 -1.77
C PRO A 93 8.19 -2.37 -2.58
N THR A 94 8.24 -2.69 -3.87
CA THR A 94 9.17 -2.01 -4.80
C THR A 94 8.75 -0.57 -5.03
N SER A 95 9.70 0.29 -5.42
CA SER A 95 9.40 1.70 -5.77
C SER A 95 8.30 1.81 -6.84
N ALA A 96 8.35 0.97 -7.87
CA ALA A 96 7.34 0.92 -8.93
C ALA A 96 5.95 0.54 -8.40
N ALA A 97 5.84 -0.47 -7.54
CA ALA A 97 4.57 -0.87 -6.95
C ALA A 97 4.00 0.22 -6.03
N LEU A 98 4.87 0.86 -5.24
CA LEU A 98 4.46 1.95 -4.36
C LEU A 98 4.01 3.18 -5.16
N PHE A 99 4.74 3.53 -6.22
CA PHE A 99 4.37 4.62 -7.12
C PHE A 99 3.03 4.37 -7.78
N GLN A 100 2.81 3.17 -8.30
CA GLN A 100 1.56 2.81 -8.94
C GLN A 100 0.39 2.87 -7.96
N HIS A 101 0.56 2.33 -6.74
CA HIS A 101 -0.43 2.45 -5.66
C HIS A 101 -0.78 3.90 -5.35
N ALA A 102 0.23 4.75 -5.16
CA ALA A 102 0.03 6.18 -4.92
C ALA A 102 -0.69 6.83 -6.12
N LYS A 103 -0.19 6.61 -7.34
CA LYS A 103 -0.75 7.18 -8.58
C LYS A 103 -2.23 6.82 -8.74
N GLU A 104 -2.59 5.57 -8.53
CA GLU A 104 -3.98 5.12 -8.58
C GLU A 104 -4.82 5.84 -7.53
N LEU A 105 -4.34 5.98 -6.30
CA LEU A 105 -5.06 6.66 -5.23
C LEU A 105 -5.26 8.17 -5.46
N TYR A 106 -4.23 8.87 -5.96
CA TYR A 106 -4.24 10.33 -6.06
C TYR A 106 -4.78 10.83 -7.41
N ILE A 107 -4.52 10.11 -8.51
CA ILE A 107 -4.93 10.52 -9.86
C ILE A 107 -6.18 9.75 -10.30
N GLY A 108 -6.29 8.46 -9.95
CA GLY A 108 -7.38 7.57 -10.38
C GLY A 108 -8.79 8.12 -10.11
N PRO A 109 -9.12 8.64 -8.91
CA PRO A 109 -10.43 9.22 -8.64
C PRO A 109 -10.82 10.38 -9.57
N HIS A 110 -9.83 11.14 -10.05
CA HIS A 110 -10.07 12.27 -10.95
C HIS A 110 -10.28 11.84 -12.40
N ILE A 111 -9.65 10.73 -12.82
CA ILE A 111 -9.81 10.17 -14.17
C ILE A 111 -11.12 9.38 -14.26
N TYR A 112 -11.39 8.49 -13.30
CA TYR A 112 -12.48 7.51 -13.38
C TYR A 112 -13.75 7.94 -12.61
N GLY A 113 -13.68 9.04 -11.86
CA GLY A 113 -14.72 9.47 -10.94
C GLY A 113 -14.63 8.77 -9.58
N ALA A 114 -14.69 9.55 -8.50
CA ALA A 114 -14.50 9.07 -7.13
C ALA A 114 -15.47 7.93 -6.74
N LYS A 115 -16.74 8.00 -7.14
CA LYS A 115 -17.74 6.97 -6.82
C LYS A 115 -17.39 5.60 -7.41
N SER A 116 -16.89 5.58 -8.65
CA SER A 116 -16.45 4.36 -9.33
C SER A 116 -15.18 3.82 -8.69
N PHE A 117 -14.23 4.70 -8.34
CA PHE A 117 -12.92 4.30 -7.81
C PHE A 117 -12.98 3.70 -6.40
N TYR A 118 -13.72 4.30 -5.47
CA TYR A 118 -13.86 3.77 -4.11
C TYR A 118 -14.80 2.55 -4.04
N GLY A 119 -15.68 2.36 -5.03
CA GLY A 119 -16.51 1.16 -5.17
C GLY A 119 -15.72 -0.10 -5.58
N THR A 120 -14.63 0.06 -6.32
CA THR A 120 -13.74 -1.06 -6.72
C THR A 120 -12.76 -1.45 -5.60
N GLN A 121 -12.46 -0.54 -4.67
CA GLN A 121 -11.59 -0.83 -3.50
C GLN A 121 -12.33 -1.47 -2.31
N SER A 122 -13.67 -1.56 -2.33
CA SER A 122 -14.39 -2.35 -1.33
C SER A 122 -14.21 -3.83 -1.64
N CYS A 123 -13.33 -4.49 -0.89
CA CYS A 123 -13.19 -5.94 -0.91
C CYS A 123 -14.54 -6.57 -0.57
N GLN A 124 -15.23 -7.15 -1.54
CA GLN A 124 -16.38 -8.00 -1.25
C GLN A 124 -15.85 -9.37 -0.82
N THR A 125 -16.09 -9.73 0.44
CA THR A 125 -15.91 -11.11 0.92
C THR A 125 -17.10 -11.93 0.44
N HIS A 126 -16.89 -12.90 -0.45
CA HIS A 126 -17.88 -13.92 -0.77
C HIS A 126 -17.69 -15.09 0.20
N GLN A 127 -18.70 -15.45 0.99
CA GLN A 127 -18.70 -16.68 1.78
C GLN A 127 -19.10 -17.84 0.87
N THR A 128 -18.15 -18.64 0.41
CA THR A 128 -18.47 -19.96 -0.15
C THR A 128 -18.76 -20.92 1.01
N GLY A 129 -19.86 -21.67 0.91
CA GLY A 129 -20.44 -22.49 1.98
C GLY A 129 -19.63 -23.69 2.46
N ASP A 130 -18.37 -23.81 2.04
CA ASP A 130 -17.42 -24.79 2.55
C ASP A 130 -16.43 -24.03 3.42
N GLY A 131 -16.31 -24.38 4.71
CA GLY A 131 -15.58 -23.63 5.76
C GLY A 131 -14.06 -23.42 5.58
N GLN A 132 -13.58 -23.32 4.34
CA GLN A 132 -12.25 -22.86 3.96
C GLN A 132 -12.37 -21.42 3.47
N ASN A 133 -11.93 -20.46 4.31
CA ASN A 133 -11.87 -19.05 3.91
C ASN A 133 -10.76 -18.85 2.87
N GLU A 134 -11.07 -19.05 1.60
CA GLU A 134 -10.19 -18.67 0.50
C GLU A 134 -10.39 -17.18 0.20
N LEU A 135 -9.42 -16.33 0.59
CA LEU A 135 -9.40 -14.93 0.19
C LEU A 135 -8.96 -14.83 -1.27
N GLN A 136 -9.88 -15.05 -2.21
CA GLN A 136 -9.67 -14.68 -3.61
C GLN A 136 -10.15 -13.25 -3.82
N ALA A 137 -9.18 -12.32 -3.93
CA ALA A 137 -9.48 -10.95 -4.31
C ALA A 137 -9.76 -10.88 -5.82
N TYR A 138 -11.04 -10.78 -6.19
CA TYR A 138 -11.45 -10.49 -7.57
C TYR A 138 -11.57 -8.98 -7.76
N GLY A 139 -10.54 -8.37 -8.34
CA GLY A 139 -10.62 -7.00 -8.85
C GLY A 139 -11.22 -7.01 -10.25
N ASN A 140 -12.37 -6.34 -10.43
CA ASN A 140 -13.01 -6.21 -11.73
C ASN A 140 -12.39 -5.03 -12.48
N LEU A 141 -11.29 -5.29 -13.19
CA LEU A 141 -10.81 -4.47 -14.31
C LEU A 141 -10.92 -5.36 -15.54
N SER A 142 -11.61 -4.86 -16.55
CA SER A 142 -11.84 -5.47 -17.86
C SER A 142 -10.64 -6.23 -18.45
N GLY A 143 -10.44 -7.48 -18.03
CA GLY A 143 -9.76 -8.51 -18.82
C GLY A 143 -8.32 -8.91 -18.48
N GLN A 144 -7.73 -8.61 -17.32
CA GLN A 144 -6.47 -9.28 -16.92
C GLN A 144 -6.48 -9.72 -15.45
N LEU A 145 -6.78 -11.00 -15.25
CA LEU A 145 -6.75 -11.72 -13.98
C LEU A 145 -5.32 -11.78 -13.42
N TYR A 146 -5.06 -11.19 -12.26
CA TYR A 146 -3.86 -11.47 -11.48
C TYR A 146 -4.26 -12.33 -10.27
N LEU A 147 -4.17 -13.65 -10.43
CA LEU A 147 -4.36 -14.62 -9.35
C LEU A 147 -3.14 -14.56 -8.41
N ARG A 148 -3.35 -14.13 -7.16
CA ARG A 148 -2.37 -14.37 -6.08
C ARG A 148 -3.06 -15.12 -4.96
N LEU A 149 -2.97 -16.45 -5.01
CA LEU A 149 -3.38 -17.35 -3.94
C LEU A 149 -2.46 -17.16 -2.73
N VAL A 150 -2.99 -16.71 -1.60
CA VAL A 150 -2.32 -16.82 -0.30
C VAL A 150 -3.27 -17.53 0.64
N ASN A 151 -3.05 -18.84 0.81
CA ASN A 151 -3.79 -19.67 1.75
C ASN A 151 -3.39 -19.33 3.19
N PHE A 152 -4.33 -18.86 3.99
CA PHE A 152 -4.15 -18.66 5.44
C PHE A 152 -4.90 -19.74 6.21
N ALA A 153 -4.23 -20.87 6.48
CA ALA A 153 -4.75 -21.89 7.38
C ALA A 153 -4.40 -21.50 8.84
N ARG A 154 -5.40 -21.19 9.66
CA ARG A 154 -5.24 -21.12 11.13
C ARG A 154 -5.43 -22.52 11.72
N LYS A 155 -4.51 -22.93 12.59
CA LYS A 155 -4.68 -24.02 13.56
C LYS A 155 -5.43 -23.51 14.77
#